data_AF-A0A7K3EWU4-F1
#
_entry.id   AF-A0A7K3EWU4-F1
#
_cell.length_a   1.000
_cell.length_b   1.000
_cell.length_c   1.000
_cell.angle_alpha   90.00
_cell.angle_beta   90.00
_cell.angle_gamma   90.00
#
_symmetry.space_group_name_H-M   'P 1'
#
loop_
_entity.id
_entity.type
_entity.pdbx_description
1 polymer ?
#
loop_
_entity_poly.entity_id
_entity_poly.type
_entity_poly.pdbx_seq_one_letter_code
_entity_poly.pdbx_strand_id
1 'polypeptide(L)'
;MSNPVRTRVRTAALALSAAAALALGTTTTTGATAAPAPGPAPASAAAKQGPTSVAYIEVNNHSMLNAGKYTLADGGGNAFDVAVIFAANINYDTGAKKAYLHFNENVQRVLDNAATEIRPLQQKGIKVVLSVLGNHQGAGFANFRSQQTASAFAKEMSDAVAKYGLDGIDFDDEYAEYGQNGTAQPNDSSFVHLVTALRANMPNKIISLYNIGPAASRLSYGGVDVSSKFDYAWNPYYGTWQVPGIGLPKSRLSPAAVEIGRTSPSTVASLARRTVDEGYGVYLTYNLDGSDRTADVSAFTRELYGSDAVYTP
;
A
#
# COMPACT_ATOMS: atom_id res chain seq x y z
N MET A 1 -13.35 57.84 41.25
CA MET A 1 -14.24 56.80 41.81
C MET A 1 -13.61 55.45 41.48
N SER A 2 -12.61 54.99 42.24
CA SER A 2 -12.69 54.31 43.55
C SER A 2 -13.02 52.81 43.46
N ASN A 3 -11.92 52.06 43.30
CA ASN A 3 -11.53 50.75 43.85
C ASN A 3 -12.27 49.41 43.56
N PRO A 4 -11.47 48.31 43.43
CA PRO A 4 -11.87 46.92 43.18
C PRO A 4 -11.98 46.10 44.49
N VAL A 5 -12.30 44.80 44.45
CA VAL A 5 -11.87 43.82 45.50
C VAL A 5 -12.14 42.32 45.16
N ARG A 6 -11.03 41.57 45.15
CA ARG A 6 -10.72 40.23 45.72
C ARG A 6 -11.27 38.91 45.14
N THR A 7 -10.33 38.19 44.52
CA THR A 7 -9.84 36.82 44.81
C THR A 7 -10.45 36.04 45.98
N ARG A 8 -10.69 34.73 45.76
CA ARG A 8 -10.26 33.66 46.69
C ARG A 8 -10.29 32.27 46.03
N VAL A 9 -9.12 31.64 46.01
CA VAL A 9 -8.90 30.19 45.84
C VAL A 9 -9.35 29.48 47.12
N ARG A 10 -9.97 28.29 46.99
CA ARG A 10 -10.05 27.30 48.08
C ARG A 10 -9.87 25.88 47.55
N THR A 11 -8.77 25.28 48.00
CA THR A 11 -8.48 23.85 48.12
C THR A 11 -9.35 23.18 49.18
N ALA A 12 -9.76 21.93 48.95
CA ALA A 12 -10.05 20.88 49.95
C ALA A 12 -10.26 19.55 49.20
N ALA A 13 -9.36 18.57 49.24
CA ALA A 13 -9.02 17.62 50.32
C ALA A 13 -9.89 16.33 50.29
N LEU A 14 -9.19 15.21 50.12
CA LEU A 14 -9.64 13.81 50.20
C LEU A 14 -10.40 13.50 51.50
N ALA A 15 -11.38 12.60 51.41
CA ALA A 15 -11.74 11.73 52.52
C ALA A 15 -11.98 10.30 52.02
N LEU A 16 -11.10 9.39 52.43
CA LEU A 16 -11.36 7.94 52.42
C LEU A 16 -12.44 7.65 53.46
N SER A 17 -13.42 6.84 53.09
CA SER A 17 -14.30 6.16 54.05
C SER A 17 -14.20 4.66 53.85
N ALA A 18 -13.47 4.03 54.77
CA ALA A 18 -13.49 2.59 55.00
C ALA A 18 -14.79 2.21 55.72
N ALA A 19 -15.49 1.20 55.23
CA ALA A 19 -16.55 0.53 55.95
C ALA A 19 -16.26 -0.97 55.92
N ALA A 20 -15.80 -1.49 57.07
CA ALA A 20 -15.75 -2.91 57.35
C ALA A 20 -17.09 -3.32 57.97
N ALA A 21 -17.77 -4.29 57.37
CA ALA A 21 -18.87 -5.01 58.00
C ALA A 21 -18.62 -6.51 57.80
N LEU A 22 -18.23 -7.18 58.88
CA LEU A 22 -18.33 -8.63 59.02
C LEU A 22 -19.79 -8.98 59.34
N ALA A 23 -20.36 -9.91 58.59
CA ALA A 23 -21.48 -10.73 59.04
C ALA A 23 -21.35 -12.14 58.45
N LEU A 24 -21.53 -13.12 59.34
CA LEU A 24 -21.31 -14.54 59.13
C LEU A 24 -22.38 -15.21 58.25
N GLY A 25 -21.92 -16.19 57.46
CA GLY A 25 -22.57 -17.49 57.28
C GLY A 25 -23.83 -17.55 56.42
N THR A 26 -23.71 -18.12 55.22
CA THR A 26 -24.31 -19.41 54.84
C THR A 26 -23.70 -19.87 53.52
N THR A 27 -23.25 -21.12 53.47
CA THR A 27 -22.64 -21.79 52.34
C THR A 27 -23.64 -22.02 51.20
N THR A 28 -23.39 -21.39 50.05
CA THR A 28 -23.87 -21.86 48.75
C THR A 28 -22.68 -22.00 47.82
N THR A 29 -22.35 -23.25 47.50
CA THR A 29 -21.31 -23.60 46.52
C THR A 29 -21.80 -23.28 45.12
N THR A 30 -21.56 -22.06 44.65
CA THR A 30 -21.58 -21.76 43.22
C THR A 30 -20.18 -22.01 42.68
N GLY A 31 -20.00 -23.13 41.98
CA GLY A 31 -18.76 -23.43 41.27
C GLY A 31 -18.50 -22.37 40.21
N ALA A 32 -17.61 -21.43 40.49
CA ALA A 32 -17.05 -20.53 39.51
C ALA A 32 -16.08 -21.35 38.64
N THR A 33 -16.52 -21.74 37.46
CA THR A 33 -15.61 -22.25 36.42
C THR A 33 -14.67 -21.11 36.04
N ALA A 34 -13.40 -21.24 36.42
CA ALA A 34 -12.35 -20.35 35.97
C ALA A 34 -12.35 -20.32 34.43
N ALA A 35 -12.37 -19.11 33.85
CA ALA A 35 -12.14 -18.95 32.43
C ALA A 35 -10.78 -19.57 32.08
N PRO A 36 -10.66 -20.32 30.96
CA PRO A 36 -9.40 -20.91 30.57
C PRO A 36 -8.37 -19.79 30.38
N ALA A 37 -7.16 -20.00 30.93
CA ALA A 37 -6.05 -19.09 30.70
C ALA A 37 -5.85 -18.90 29.19
N PRO A 38 -5.61 -17.67 28.71
CA PRO A 38 -5.31 -17.46 27.30
C PRO A 38 -4.12 -18.36 26.93
N GLY A 39 -4.31 -19.16 25.89
CA GLY A 39 -3.25 -19.99 25.34
C GLY A 39 -2.03 -19.13 25.00
N PRO A 40 -0.83 -19.72 24.94
CA PRO A 40 0.37 -18.98 24.56
C PRO A 40 0.09 -18.24 23.25
N ALA A 41 0.37 -16.94 23.22
CA ALA A 41 0.34 -16.17 21.99
C ALA A 41 1.17 -16.92 20.93
N PRO A 42 0.72 -17.03 19.68
CA PRO A 42 1.50 -17.67 18.64
C PRO A 42 2.89 -17.05 18.65
N ALA A 43 3.91 -17.92 18.71
CA ALA A 43 5.30 -17.50 18.62
C ALA A 43 5.42 -16.54 17.42
N SER A 44 5.96 -15.34 17.62
CA SER A 44 6.11 -14.41 16.51
C SER A 44 6.96 -15.11 15.46
N ALA A 45 6.41 -15.35 14.28
CA ALA A 45 7.19 -15.86 13.16
C ALA A 45 8.48 -15.03 13.08
N ALA A 46 9.63 -15.68 12.98
CA ALA A 46 10.90 -14.98 12.85
C ALA A 46 10.76 -13.95 11.72
N ALA A 47 11.10 -12.69 11.99
CA ALA A 47 10.90 -11.63 11.02
C ALA A 47 11.66 -11.99 9.73
N LYS A 48 10.90 -12.18 8.63
CA LYS A 48 11.44 -12.42 7.29
C LYS A 48 12.52 -11.37 6.99
N GLN A 49 13.73 -11.83 6.68
CA GLN A 49 14.84 -10.96 6.29
C GLN A 49 15.01 -11.02 4.78
N GLY A 50 15.14 -9.86 4.13
CA GLY A 50 15.36 -9.75 2.69
C GLY A 50 14.56 -8.62 2.05
N PRO A 51 14.62 -8.48 0.71
CA PRO A 51 13.88 -7.47 -0.03
C PRO A 51 12.36 -7.60 0.11
N THR A 52 11.65 -6.48 0.12
CA THR A 52 10.18 -6.41 0.09
C THR A 52 9.67 -6.95 -1.25
N SER A 53 8.86 -8.00 -1.25
CA SER A 53 8.23 -8.52 -2.46
C SER A 53 6.85 -7.90 -2.69
N VAL A 54 6.60 -7.49 -3.92
CA VAL A 54 5.35 -6.83 -4.34
C VAL A 54 4.62 -7.72 -5.35
N ALA A 55 3.30 -7.87 -5.22
CA ALA A 55 2.46 -8.58 -6.17
C ALA A 55 1.35 -7.67 -6.70
N TYR A 56 1.41 -7.33 -7.99
CA TYR A 56 0.26 -6.77 -8.69
C TYR A 56 -0.73 -7.87 -9.06
N ILE A 57 -2.01 -7.57 -8.86
CA ILE A 57 -3.12 -8.47 -9.14
C ILE A 57 -4.12 -7.74 -10.04
N GLU A 58 -4.31 -8.25 -11.25
CA GLU A 58 -5.35 -7.79 -12.18
C GLU A 58 -6.73 -8.22 -11.67
N VAL A 59 -7.39 -7.35 -10.90
CA VAL A 59 -8.64 -7.70 -10.22
C VAL A 59 -9.83 -7.88 -11.15
N ASN A 60 -9.65 -7.56 -12.43
CA ASN A 60 -10.59 -7.94 -13.49
C ASN A 60 -10.70 -9.47 -13.64
N ASN A 61 -9.61 -10.19 -13.36
CA ASN A 61 -9.50 -11.63 -13.65
C ASN A 61 -9.18 -12.47 -12.40
N HIS A 62 -8.57 -11.88 -11.38
CA HIS A 62 -7.99 -12.61 -10.24
C HIS A 62 -8.37 -12.00 -8.89
N SER A 63 -8.44 -12.83 -7.85
CA SER A 63 -8.72 -12.37 -6.47
C SER A 63 -7.45 -11.86 -5.80
N MET A 64 -7.60 -10.80 -5.01
CA MET A 64 -6.52 -10.27 -4.17
C MET A 64 -5.97 -11.33 -3.20
N LEU A 65 -6.82 -12.26 -2.75
CA LEU A 65 -6.48 -13.27 -1.76
C LEU A 65 -5.33 -14.19 -2.18
N ASN A 66 -5.05 -14.30 -3.48
CA ASN A 66 -3.96 -15.12 -4.00
C ASN A 66 -2.59 -14.71 -3.44
N ALA A 67 -2.35 -13.41 -3.18
CA ALA A 67 -1.11 -12.96 -2.53
C ALA A 67 -0.92 -13.56 -1.11
N GLY A 68 -2.03 -13.86 -0.42
CA GLY A 68 -2.01 -14.44 0.92
C GLY A 68 -1.89 -15.96 0.95
N LYS A 69 -1.82 -16.63 -0.20
CA LYS A 69 -1.77 -18.11 -0.29
C LYS A 69 -0.36 -18.67 -0.26
N TYR A 70 0.67 -17.83 -0.36
CA TYR A 70 2.06 -18.26 -0.42
C TYR A 70 2.83 -17.86 0.85
N THR A 71 3.41 -18.84 1.51
CA THR A 71 4.26 -18.66 2.71
C THR A 71 5.63 -19.28 2.47
N LEU A 72 6.64 -18.84 3.21
CA LEU A 72 7.97 -19.43 3.18
C LEU A 72 7.95 -20.76 3.94
N ALA A 73 8.47 -21.82 3.32
CA ALA A 73 8.63 -23.13 3.95
C ALA A 73 9.41 -23.02 5.27
N ASP A 74 10.47 -22.21 5.27
CA ASP A 74 11.27 -21.91 6.45
C ASP A 74 10.68 -20.68 7.18
N GLY A 75 10.17 -20.90 8.38
CA GLY A 75 9.70 -19.85 9.28
C GLY A 75 8.26 -19.35 9.04
N GLY A 76 7.60 -19.75 7.94
CA GLY A 76 6.17 -19.51 7.73
C GLY A 76 5.78 -18.06 7.43
N GLY A 77 6.74 -17.17 7.18
CA GLY A 77 6.47 -15.77 6.80
C GLY A 77 5.79 -15.65 5.43
N ASN A 78 5.17 -14.52 5.12
CA ASN A 78 4.53 -14.34 3.80
C ASN A 78 5.56 -14.31 2.68
N ALA A 79 5.26 -14.95 1.56
CA ALA A 79 6.07 -14.81 0.35
C ALA A 79 5.97 -13.40 -0.26
N PHE A 80 4.83 -12.73 -0.07
CA PHE A 80 4.53 -11.37 -0.54
C PHE A 80 4.34 -10.39 0.63
N ASP A 81 4.89 -9.19 0.52
CA ASP A 81 4.81 -8.15 1.57
C ASP A 81 3.82 -7.04 1.20
N VAL A 82 3.66 -6.77 -0.11
CA VAL A 82 2.71 -5.78 -0.65
C VAL A 82 1.89 -6.41 -1.77
N ALA A 83 0.57 -6.22 -1.74
CA ALA A 83 -0.34 -6.55 -2.81
C ALA A 83 -0.93 -5.27 -3.41
N VAL A 84 -0.95 -5.19 -4.74
CA VAL A 84 -1.43 -4.01 -5.49
C VAL A 84 -2.72 -4.37 -6.22
N ILE A 85 -3.80 -3.65 -5.90
CA ILE A 85 -5.07 -3.72 -6.64
C ILE A 85 -4.86 -3.03 -7.98
N PHE A 86 -4.83 -3.79 -9.08
CA PHE A 86 -4.62 -3.24 -10.42
C PHE A 86 -5.90 -3.33 -11.27
N ALA A 87 -6.51 -2.21 -11.69
CA ALA A 87 -6.22 -0.83 -11.28
C ALA A 87 -7.45 0.08 -11.33
N ALA A 88 -7.47 1.10 -10.48
CA ALA A 88 -8.33 2.27 -10.63
C ALA A 88 -7.86 3.15 -11.79
N ASN A 89 -8.66 4.16 -12.16
CA ASN A 89 -8.37 5.02 -13.30
C ASN A 89 -8.44 6.52 -12.95
N ILE A 90 -7.62 7.32 -13.63
CA ILE A 90 -7.86 8.76 -13.81
C ILE A 90 -8.70 8.97 -15.08
N ASN A 91 -9.97 9.33 -14.90
CA ASN A 91 -10.89 9.65 -15.99
C ASN A 91 -11.02 11.17 -16.17
N TYR A 92 -11.68 11.61 -17.25
CA TYR A 92 -11.91 13.01 -17.57
C TYR A 92 -13.38 13.29 -17.92
N ASP A 93 -14.00 14.20 -17.19
CA ASP A 93 -15.29 14.79 -17.54
C ASP A 93 -15.04 15.93 -18.54
N THR A 94 -15.52 15.77 -19.78
CA THR A 94 -15.34 16.75 -20.85
C THR A 94 -16.20 17.99 -20.70
N GLY A 95 -17.37 17.88 -20.08
CA GLY A 95 -18.27 19.00 -19.82
C GLY A 95 -17.75 19.89 -18.69
N ALA A 96 -17.34 19.28 -17.58
CA ALA A 96 -16.74 19.98 -16.44
C ALA A 96 -15.25 20.31 -16.65
N LYS A 97 -14.61 19.72 -17.67
CA LYS A 97 -13.16 19.80 -17.93
C LYS A 97 -12.30 19.40 -16.72
N LYS A 98 -12.75 18.37 -16.00
CA LYS A 98 -12.19 17.96 -14.70
C LYS A 98 -11.83 16.47 -14.71
N ALA A 99 -10.64 16.15 -14.23
CA ALA A 99 -10.27 14.76 -13.97
C ALA A 99 -10.92 14.25 -12.67
N TYR A 100 -11.26 12.96 -12.62
CA TYR A 100 -11.87 12.32 -11.45
C TYR A 100 -11.41 10.88 -11.30
N LEU A 101 -11.36 10.40 -10.06
CA LEU A 101 -10.98 9.02 -9.74
C LEU A 101 -12.13 8.09 -10.10
N HIS A 102 -11.85 7.08 -10.91
CA HIS A 102 -12.83 6.12 -11.40
C HIS A 102 -12.44 4.70 -10.99
N PHE A 103 -13.43 3.91 -10.60
CA PHE A 103 -13.30 2.48 -10.36
C PHE A 103 -14.20 1.74 -11.33
N ASN A 104 -13.64 0.83 -12.12
CA ASN A 104 -14.46 -0.11 -12.85
C ASN A 104 -15.21 -1.06 -11.88
N GLU A 105 -16.16 -1.84 -12.38
CA GLU A 105 -16.98 -2.71 -11.54
C GLU A 105 -16.19 -3.75 -10.74
N ASN A 106 -15.05 -4.22 -11.25
CA ASN A 106 -14.21 -5.23 -10.59
C ASN A 106 -13.41 -4.63 -9.44
N VAL A 107 -12.80 -3.46 -9.66
CA VAL A 107 -12.12 -2.70 -8.62
C VAL A 107 -13.12 -2.30 -7.54
N GLN A 108 -14.27 -1.75 -7.93
CA GLN A 108 -15.32 -1.36 -6.99
C GLN A 108 -15.80 -2.58 -6.17
N ARG A 109 -15.99 -3.76 -6.81
CA ARG A 109 -16.34 -4.99 -6.11
C ARG A 109 -15.30 -5.37 -5.04
N VAL A 110 -14.00 -5.32 -5.35
CA VAL A 110 -12.94 -5.61 -4.37
C VAL A 110 -12.96 -4.60 -3.21
N LEU A 111 -13.14 -3.31 -3.51
CA LEU A 111 -13.18 -2.24 -2.52
C LEU A 111 -14.42 -2.34 -1.60
N ASP A 112 -15.60 -2.62 -2.14
CA ASP A 112 -16.83 -2.82 -1.36
C ASP A 112 -16.75 -4.08 -0.49
N ASN A 113 -16.03 -5.11 -0.97
CA ASN A 113 -15.78 -6.34 -0.24
C ASN A 113 -14.44 -6.32 0.52
N ALA A 114 -13.97 -5.14 0.95
CA ALA A 114 -12.69 -5.01 1.66
C ALA A 114 -12.56 -5.96 2.87
N ALA A 115 -13.66 -6.24 3.58
CA ALA A 115 -13.67 -7.16 4.71
C ALA A 115 -13.22 -8.59 4.35
N THR A 116 -13.48 -9.03 3.12
CA THR A 116 -13.19 -10.40 2.66
C THR A 116 -12.07 -10.46 1.63
N GLU A 117 -11.81 -9.40 0.84
CA GLU A 117 -10.76 -9.38 -0.20
C GLU A 117 -9.47 -8.68 0.25
N ILE A 118 -9.54 -7.78 1.23
CA ILE A 118 -8.41 -6.91 1.63
C ILE A 118 -7.97 -7.20 3.07
N ARG A 119 -8.89 -7.18 4.03
CA ARG A 119 -8.58 -7.37 5.46
C ARG A 119 -7.85 -8.67 5.76
N PRO A 120 -8.16 -9.82 5.13
CA PRO A 120 -7.40 -11.05 5.37
C PRO A 120 -5.90 -10.91 5.03
N LEU A 121 -5.56 -10.17 3.97
CA LEU A 121 -4.16 -9.88 3.62
C LEU A 121 -3.50 -8.97 4.65
N GLN A 122 -4.17 -7.89 5.02
CA GLN A 122 -3.66 -6.93 6.01
C GLN A 122 -3.47 -7.57 7.40
N GLN A 123 -4.35 -8.49 7.80
CA GLN A 123 -4.22 -9.26 9.04
C GLN A 123 -3.02 -10.20 9.02
N LYS A 124 -2.64 -10.72 7.85
CA LYS A 124 -1.38 -11.45 7.65
C LYS A 124 -0.15 -10.55 7.62
N GLY A 125 -0.32 -9.23 7.65
CA GLY A 125 0.75 -8.25 7.57
C GLY A 125 1.09 -7.79 6.14
N ILE A 126 0.36 -8.26 5.13
CA ILE A 126 0.55 -7.85 3.73
C ILE A 126 -0.12 -6.50 3.51
N LYS A 127 0.64 -5.50 3.06
CA LYS A 127 0.10 -4.17 2.76
C LYS A 127 -0.71 -4.22 1.48
N VAL A 128 -1.83 -3.51 1.42
CA VAL A 128 -2.68 -3.44 0.23
C VAL A 128 -2.77 -2.01 -0.28
N VAL A 129 -2.23 -1.76 -1.47
CA VAL A 129 -2.24 -0.44 -2.13
C VAL A 129 -3.10 -0.48 -3.40
N LEU A 130 -3.62 0.68 -3.81
CA LEU A 130 -4.42 0.82 -5.03
C LEU A 130 -3.58 1.48 -6.11
N SER A 131 -3.38 0.80 -7.24
CA SER A 131 -2.79 1.42 -8.43
C SER A 131 -3.81 2.27 -9.16
N VAL A 132 -3.36 3.43 -9.65
CA VAL A 132 -4.15 4.34 -10.49
C VAL A 132 -3.44 4.47 -11.83
N LEU A 133 -4.18 4.22 -12.90
CA LEU A 133 -3.71 4.18 -14.28
C LEU A 133 -4.46 5.20 -15.15
N GLY A 134 -3.86 5.65 -16.25
CA GLY A 134 -4.61 6.36 -17.29
C GLY A 134 -5.75 5.52 -17.90
N ASN A 135 -6.66 6.17 -18.63
CA ASN A 135 -7.81 5.47 -19.24
C ASN A 135 -8.27 6.09 -20.55
N HIS A 136 -7.30 6.44 -21.40
CA HIS A 136 -7.48 6.90 -22.79
C HIS A 136 -8.35 8.17 -22.95
N GLN A 137 -8.52 8.94 -21.87
CA GLN A 137 -9.43 10.09 -21.83
C GLN A 137 -8.70 11.45 -21.86
N GLY A 138 -7.37 11.43 -21.94
CA GLY A 138 -6.52 12.61 -22.03
C GLY A 138 -6.06 13.18 -20.70
N ALA A 139 -6.79 12.95 -19.60
CA ALA A 139 -6.32 13.30 -18.27
C ALA A 139 -5.29 12.28 -17.77
N GLY A 140 -4.17 12.77 -17.25
CA GLY A 140 -3.12 11.97 -16.65
C GLY A 140 -2.40 12.73 -15.54
N PHE A 141 -1.52 12.06 -14.81
CA PHE A 141 -0.89 12.65 -13.63
C PHE A 141 0.05 13.81 -13.96
N ALA A 142 0.49 13.90 -15.22
CA ALA A 142 1.40 14.93 -15.69
C ALA A 142 0.72 16.13 -16.36
N ASN A 143 -0.62 16.23 -16.47
CA ASN A 143 -1.28 17.35 -17.18
C ASN A 143 -2.38 18.12 -16.42
N PHE A 144 -2.43 18.07 -15.09
CA PHE A 144 -3.25 18.99 -14.30
C PHE A 144 -2.90 20.44 -14.62
N ARG A 145 -3.94 21.27 -14.77
CA ARG A 145 -3.80 22.68 -15.21
C ARG A 145 -3.34 23.62 -14.10
N SER A 146 -3.51 23.20 -12.84
CA SER A 146 -3.13 23.98 -11.67
C SER A 146 -2.92 23.10 -10.44
N GLN A 147 -2.20 23.63 -9.45
CA GLN A 147 -2.04 23.01 -8.13
C GLN A 147 -3.40 22.68 -7.48
N GLN A 148 -4.42 23.52 -7.66
CA GLN A 148 -5.77 23.26 -7.14
C GLN A 148 -6.39 22.01 -7.75
N THR A 149 -6.30 21.84 -9.07
CA THR A 149 -6.86 20.66 -9.76
C THR A 149 -6.13 19.38 -9.40
N ALA A 150 -4.80 19.43 -9.27
CA ALA A 150 -4.00 18.31 -8.79
C ALA A 150 -4.35 17.96 -7.34
N SER A 151 -4.50 18.97 -6.46
CA SER A 151 -4.86 18.77 -5.06
C SER A 151 -6.27 18.17 -4.89
N ALA A 152 -7.22 18.56 -5.74
CA ALA A 152 -8.56 17.97 -5.73
C ALA A 152 -8.53 16.46 -6.05
N PHE A 153 -7.73 16.05 -7.05
CA PHE A 153 -7.57 14.63 -7.37
C PHE A 153 -6.78 13.87 -6.29
N ALA A 154 -5.75 14.50 -5.71
CA ALA A 154 -5.08 13.96 -4.52
C ALA A 154 -6.05 13.70 -3.36
N LYS A 155 -7.02 14.60 -3.15
CA LYS A 155 -8.07 14.41 -2.15
C LYS A 155 -8.96 13.21 -2.47
N GLU A 156 -9.41 13.05 -3.72
CA GLU A 156 -10.21 11.88 -4.14
C GLU A 156 -9.47 10.56 -3.87
N MET A 157 -8.16 10.50 -4.15
CA MET A 157 -7.32 9.33 -3.84
C MET A 157 -7.18 9.08 -2.33
N SER A 158 -6.86 10.12 -1.54
CA SER A 158 -6.74 9.95 -0.09
C SER A 158 -8.06 9.59 0.59
N ASP A 159 -9.19 10.11 0.08
CA ASP A 159 -10.52 9.78 0.57
C ASP A 159 -10.85 8.30 0.28
N ALA A 160 -10.46 7.76 -0.88
CA ALA A 160 -10.59 6.34 -1.19
C ALA A 160 -9.73 5.47 -0.26
N VAL A 161 -8.47 5.83 -0.02
CA VAL A 161 -7.58 5.14 0.93
C VAL A 161 -8.20 5.09 2.32
N ALA A 162 -8.73 6.22 2.81
CA ALA A 162 -9.38 6.30 4.11
C ALA A 162 -10.67 5.47 4.17
N LYS A 163 -11.54 5.60 3.16
CA LYS A 163 -12.85 4.92 3.10
C LYS A 163 -12.72 3.41 3.11
N TYR A 164 -11.82 2.85 2.29
CA TYR A 164 -11.65 1.40 2.15
C TYR A 164 -10.57 0.82 3.07
N GLY A 165 -9.88 1.66 3.83
CA GLY A 165 -8.82 1.26 4.76
C GLY A 165 -7.62 0.64 4.05
N LEU A 166 -7.18 1.26 2.96
CA LEU A 166 -6.01 0.84 2.19
C LEU A 166 -4.72 1.32 2.85
N ASP A 167 -3.60 0.74 2.45
CA ASP A 167 -2.26 1.09 2.94
C ASP A 167 -1.58 2.16 2.09
N GLY A 168 -2.10 2.48 0.90
CA GLY A 168 -1.49 3.49 0.03
C GLY A 168 -2.02 3.54 -1.40
N ILE A 169 -1.32 4.31 -2.22
CA ILE A 169 -1.56 4.52 -3.64
C ILE A 169 -0.29 4.18 -4.43
N ASP A 170 -0.49 3.58 -5.58
CA ASP A 170 0.52 3.39 -6.60
C ASP A 170 0.18 4.21 -7.85
N PHE A 171 1.18 4.84 -8.46
CA PHE A 171 1.02 5.62 -9.70
C PHE A 171 1.59 4.85 -10.89
N ASP A 172 0.76 4.68 -11.91
CA ASP A 172 1.14 4.11 -13.20
C ASP A 172 0.72 5.05 -14.34
N ASP A 173 1.66 5.81 -14.89
CA ASP A 173 1.38 6.83 -15.93
C ASP A 173 1.41 6.26 -17.35
N GLU A 174 0.75 5.13 -17.56
CA GLU A 174 0.45 4.58 -18.87
C GLU A 174 -1.00 4.91 -19.29
N TYR A 175 -1.25 4.86 -20.59
CA TYR A 175 -2.59 4.97 -21.18
C TYR A 175 -3.39 6.25 -20.89
N ALA A 176 -2.78 7.34 -20.39
CA ALA A 176 -3.51 8.60 -20.22
C ALA A 176 -3.98 9.21 -21.56
N GLU A 177 -3.23 8.98 -22.64
CA GLU A 177 -3.43 9.58 -23.98
C GLU A 177 -3.53 11.11 -23.97
N TYR A 178 -2.53 11.75 -23.35
CA TYR A 178 -2.40 13.20 -23.26
C TYR A 178 -2.73 13.92 -24.59
N GLY A 179 -3.67 14.87 -24.53
CA GLY A 179 -4.18 15.60 -25.70
C GLY A 179 -5.58 15.17 -26.13
N GLN A 180 -6.00 13.94 -25.82
CA GLN A 180 -7.37 13.49 -26.09
C GLN A 180 -8.39 14.39 -25.38
N ASN A 181 -9.58 14.50 -25.96
CA ASN A 181 -10.68 15.33 -25.45
C ASN A 181 -10.30 16.81 -25.21
N GLY A 182 -9.29 17.32 -25.93
CA GLY A 182 -8.80 18.70 -25.78
C GLY A 182 -8.09 18.96 -24.45
N THR A 183 -7.55 17.91 -23.82
CA THR A 183 -6.67 18.03 -22.65
C THR A 183 -5.30 18.60 -23.04
N ALA A 184 -4.57 19.13 -22.06
CA ALA A 184 -3.22 19.63 -22.31
C ALA A 184 -2.21 18.48 -22.41
N GLN A 185 -1.08 18.72 -23.07
CA GLN A 185 0.09 17.86 -22.98
C GLN A 185 0.70 17.91 -21.56
N PRO A 186 1.58 16.95 -21.19
CA PRO A 186 2.27 16.96 -19.91
C PRO A 186 2.99 18.28 -19.64
N ASN A 187 2.97 18.73 -18.39
CA ASN A 187 3.65 19.93 -17.91
C ASN A 187 4.46 19.61 -16.64
N ASP A 188 5.45 20.46 -16.36
CA ASP A 188 6.46 20.17 -15.31
C ASP A 188 5.91 20.23 -13.88
N SER A 189 4.78 20.91 -13.68
CA SER A 189 4.24 21.19 -12.34
C SER A 189 3.23 20.16 -11.83
N SER A 190 2.50 19.52 -12.76
CA SER A 190 1.31 18.72 -12.46
C SER A 190 1.57 17.63 -11.43
N PHE A 191 2.58 16.79 -11.70
CA PHE A 191 2.85 15.63 -10.85
C PHE A 191 3.46 16.03 -9.51
N VAL A 192 4.33 17.05 -9.50
CA VAL A 192 4.88 17.63 -8.26
C VAL A 192 3.78 18.15 -7.35
N HIS A 193 2.81 18.88 -7.90
CA HIS A 193 1.65 19.35 -7.13
C HIS A 193 0.80 18.20 -6.61
N LEU A 194 0.53 17.19 -7.44
CA LEU A 194 -0.27 16.03 -7.09
C LEU A 194 0.35 15.26 -5.92
N VAL A 195 1.61 14.86 -6.04
CA VAL A 195 2.32 14.05 -5.03
C VAL A 195 2.52 14.85 -3.74
N THR A 196 2.80 16.15 -3.85
CA THR A 196 2.90 17.03 -2.68
C THR A 196 1.59 17.07 -1.89
N ALA A 197 0.46 17.26 -2.57
CA ALA A 197 -0.85 17.27 -1.93
C ALA A 197 -1.22 15.90 -1.36
N LEU A 198 -0.99 14.82 -2.12
CA LEU A 198 -1.31 13.47 -1.68
C LEU A 198 -0.52 13.08 -0.43
N ARG A 199 0.80 13.32 -0.40
CA ARG A 199 1.63 13.06 0.78
C ARG A 199 1.17 13.87 1.99
N ALA A 200 0.70 15.11 1.81
CA ALA A 200 0.16 15.91 2.91
C ALA A 200 -1.15 15.33 3.45
N ASN A 201 -2.01 14.79 2.58
CA ASN A 201 -3.30 14.20 2.98
C ASN A 201 -3.15 12.85 3.68
N MET A 202 -2.12 12.07 3.34
CA MET A 202 -1.90 10.73 3.89
C MET A 202 -0.42 10.48 4.27
N PRO A 203 0.13 11.21 5.27
CA PRO A 203 1.56 11.21 5.56
C PRO A 203 2.11 9.84 5.95
N ASN A 204 1.28 8.98 6.54
CA ASN A 204 1.65 7.66 7.07
C ASN A 204 1.26 6.50 6.13
N LYS A 205 0.93 6.77 4.87
CA LYS A 205 0.53 5.77 3.88
C LYS A 205 1.60 5.61 2.80
N ILE A 206 1.60 4.45 2.15
CA ILE A 206 2.50 4.16 1.04
C ILE A 206 2.13 5.04 -0.16
N ILE A 207 3.14 5.62 -0.80
CA ILE A 207 3.05 6.18 -2.15
C ILE A 207 4.15 5.52 -2.98
N SER A 208 3.77 4.75 -4.00
CA SER A 208 4.71 4.11 -4.92
C SER A 208 4.59 4.64 -6.34
N LEU A 209 5.64 4.39 -7.13
CA LEU A 209 5.74 4.81 -8.52
C LEU A 209 6.17 3.64 -9.41
N TYR A 210 5.30 3.27 -10.34
CA TYR A 210 5.68 2.50 -11.53
C TYR A 210 6.48 3.43 -12.44
N ASN A 211 7.79 3.18 -12.59
CA ASN A 211 8.75 4.15 -13.16
C ASN A 211 8.65 4.24 -14.70
N ILE A 212 7.52 4.72 -15.19
CA ILE A 212 7.20 4.91 -16.61
C ILE A 212 6.35 6.17 -16.81
N GLY A 213 6.22 6.56 -18.08
CA GLY A 213 5.34 7.64 -18.49
C GLY A 213 5.87 9.06 -18.20
N PRO A 214 5.18 10.08 -18.71
CA PRO A 214 5.55 11.48 -18.51
C PRO A 214 5.73 11.91 -17.05
N ALA A 215 4.94 11.38 -16.12
CA ALA A 215 4.99 11.72 -14.69
C ALA A 215 6.30 11.30 -14.04
N ALA A 216 6.81 10.11 -14.34
CA ALA A 216 8.04 9.58 -13.72
C ALA A 216 9.30 10.42 -14.01
N SER A 217 9.30 11.24 -15.06
CA SER A 217 10.39 12.16 -15.40
C SER A 217 10.20 13.59 -14.89
N ARG A 218 9.08 13.88 -14.18
CA ARG A 218 8.68 15.24 -13.74
C ARG A 218 8.52 15.29 -12.23
N LEU A 219 9.60 14.97 -11.53
CA LEU A 219 9.63 14.87 -10.06
C LEU A 219 10.10 16.16 -9.36
N SER A 220 10.48 17.19 -10.12
CA SER A 220 10.96 18.45 -9.56
C SER A 220 10.36 19.66 -10.28
N TYR A 221 9.86 20.62 -9.51
CA TYR A 221 9.28 21.86 -10.01
C TYR A 221 9.33 22.95 -8.94
N GLY A 222 9.68 24.17 -9.32
CA GLY A 222 9.66 25.33 -8.40
C GLY A 222 10.55 25.18 -7.16
N GLY A 223 11.67 24.44 -7.26
CA GLY A 223 12.56 24.17 -6.14
C GLY A 223 12.10 23.05 -5.19
N VAL A 224 11.00 22.36 -5.51
CA VAL A 224 10.50 21.20 -4.76
C VAL A 224 10.74 19.93 -5.56
N ASP A 225 11.50 19.00 -4.98
CA ASP A 225 11.65 17.62 -5.45
C ASP A 225 10.76 16.68 -4.64
N VAL A 226 9.91 15.90 -5.31
CA VAL A 226 8.97 14.96 -4.66
C VAL A 226 9.50 13.54 -4.53
N SER A 227 10.73 13.24 -4.96
CA SER A 227 11.33 11.89 -4.88
C SER A 227 11.26 11.33 -3.46
N SER A 228 11.60 12.15 -2.46
CA SER A 228 11.55 11.77 -1.04
C SER A 228 10.14 11.54 -0.49
N LYS A 229 9.10 11.92 -1.23
CA LYS A 229 7.69 11.70 -0.87
C LYS A 229 7.19 10.33 -1.32
N PHE A 230 7.98 9.56 -2.06
CA PHE A 230 7.68 8.17 -2.40
C PHE A 230 8.32 7.21 -1.39
N ASP A 231 7.61 6.12 -1.12
CA ASP A 231 8.13 5.01 -0.32
C ASP A 231 8.84 3.99 -1.21
N TYR A 232 8.35 3.78 -2.43
CA TYR A 232 8.90 2.81 -3.38
C TYR A 232 8.86 3.31 -4.81
N ALA A 233 9.79 2.81 -5.63
CA ALA A 233 9.70 2.90 -7.09
C ALA A 233 10.27 1.66 -7.75
N TRP A 234 9.71 1.25 -8.88
CA TRP A 234 10.06 -0.02 -9.51
C TRP A 234 10.10 0.04 -11.03
N ASN A 235 10.91 -0.84 -11.60
CA ASN A 235 11.06 -1.08 -13.03
C ASN A 235 9.70 -1.49 -13.65
N PRO A 236 9.27 -0.87 -14.75
CA PRO A 236 8.02 -1.22 -15.43
C PRO A 236 8.14 -2.34 -16.48
N TYR A 237 9.35 -2.83 -16.76
CA TYR A 237 9.60 -3.73 -17.88
C TYR A 237 9.81 -5.16 -17.39
N TYR A 238 8.77 -5.98 -17.43
CA TYR A 238 8.81 -7.37 -16.95
C TYR A 238 9.85 -8.23 -17.67
N GLY A 239 10.53 -9.07 -16.90
CA GLY A 239 11.64 -9.92 -17.36
C GLY A 239 12.97 -9.19 -17.50
N THR A 240 13.09 -7.97 -16.98
CA THR A 240 14.29 -7.13 -17.15
C THR A 240 14.86 -6.59 -15.83
N TRP A 241 16.04 -6.00 -15.94
CA TRP A 241 16.70 -5.24 -14.88
C TRP A 241 16.90 -3.79 -15.34
N GLN A 242 16.21 -2.85 -14.71
CA GLN A 242 16.37 -1.43 -14.98
C GLN A 242 16.22 -0.62 -13.69
N VAL A 243 17.31 -0.03 -13.22
CA VAL A 243 17.30 0.78 -11.99
C VAL A 243 16.43 2.03 -12.20
N PRO A 244 15.38 2.25 -11.38
CA PRO A 244 14.58 3.47 -11.47
C PRO A 244 15.43 4.72 -11.21
N GLY A 245 15.35 5.71 -12.10
CA GLY A 245 16.15 6.95 -12.06
C GLY A 245 15.66 8.01 -11.06
N ILE A 246 15.00 7.61 -9.98
CA ILE A 246 14.44 8.48 -8.94
C ILE A 246 15.40 8.61 -7.75
N GLY A 247 15.40 9.75 -7.06
CA GLY A 247 16.24 10.04 -5.89
C GLY A 247 15.85 9.29 -4.61
N LEU A 248 15.72 7.97 -4.68
CA LEU A 248 15.44 7.08 -3.54
C LEU A 248 16.65 6.17 -3.21
N PRO A 249 16.82 5.77 -1.95
CA PRO A 249 17.83 4.78 -1.58
C PRO A 249 17.51 3.41 -2.19
N LYS A 250 18.54 2.59 -2.45
CA LYS A 250 18.38 1.23 -3.00
C LYS A 250 17.39 0.35 -2.23
N SER A 251 17.29 0.55 -0.91
CA SER A 251 16.34 -0.18 -0.04
C SER A 251 14.87 0.06 -0.40
N ARG A 252 14.56 1.04 -1.25
CA ARG A 252 13.23 1.44 -1.70
C ARG A 252 13.02 1.26 -3.20
N LEU A 253 13.99 0.67 -3.91
CA LEU A 253 13.97 0.52 -5.35
C LEU A 253 13.89 -0.95 -5.76
N SER A 254 13.10 -1.24 -6.79
CA SER A 254 13.10 -2.53 -7.48
C SER A 254 13.58 -2.35 -8.92
N PRO A 255 14.86 -2.63 -9.21
CA PRO A 255 15.33 -2.71 -10.59
C PRO A 255 14.80 -3.94 -11.32
N ALA A 256 14.54 -5.02 -10.60
CA ALA A 256 13.92 -6.22 -11.13
C ALA A 256 12.41 -6.02 -11.27
N ALA A 257 11.84 -6.55 -12.35
CA ALA A 257 10.40 -6.69 -12.54
C ALA A 257 10.12 -7.99 -13.27
N VAL A 258 9.15 -8.77 -12.80
CA VAL A 258 8.78 -10.05 -13.41
C VAL A 258 7.26 -10.21 -13.50
N GLU A 259 6.80 -10.90 -14.53
CA GLU A 259 5.40 -11.35 -14.67
C GLU A 259 5.33 -12.84 -14.32
N ILE A 260 4.58 -13.18 -13.27
CA ILE A 260 4.42 -14.55 -12.77
C ILE A 260 3.67 -15.39 -13.82
N GLY A 261 4.16 -16.61 -14.07
CA GLY A 261 3.60 -17.49 -15.10
C GLY A 261 4.00 -17.16 -16.54
N ARG A 262 4.73 -16.06 -16.78
CA ARG A 262 5.23 -15.68 -18.12
C ARG A 262 6.74 -15.51 -18.18
N THR A 263 7.33 -14.83 -17.20
CA THR A 263 8.80 -14.71 -17.11
C THR A 263 9.37 -16.07 -16.74
N SER A 264 10.39 -16.55 -17.46
CA SER A 264 10.94 -17.88 -17.18
C SER A 264 11.47 -17.99 -15.75
N PRO A 265 11.30 -19.14 -15.05
CA PRO A 265 11.81 -19.32 -13.69
C PRO A 265 13.31 -19.04 -13.54
N SER A 266 14.10 -19.31 -14.59
CA SER A 266 15.54 -18.97 -14.64
C SER A 266 15.79 -17.47 -14.57
N THR A 267 15.01 -16.67 -15.30
CA THR A 267 15.11 -15.20 -15.29
C THR A 267 14.59 -14.63 -13.97
N VAL A 268 13.50 -15.19 -13.43
CA VAL A 268 12.97 -14.84 -12.10
C VAL A 268 14.06 -14.99 -11.03
N ALA A 269 14.68 -16.17 -10.94
CA ALA A 269 15.75 -16.44 -9.98
C ALA A 269 16.97 -15.54 -10.21
N SER A 270 17.39 -15.34 -11.47
CA SER A 270 18.53 -14.47 -11.81
C SER A 270 18.32 -13.02 -11.34
N LEU A 271 17.13 -12.46 -11.60
CA LEU A 271 16.78 -11.11 -11.18
C LEU A 271 16.64 -11.00 -9.65
N ALA A 272 16.10 -12.03 -9.00
CA ALA A 272 15.98 -12.07 -7.54
C ALA A 272 17.36 -12.11 -6.87
N ARG A 273 18.27 -12.96 -7.36
CA ARG A 273 19.65 -13.01 -6.90
C ARG A 273 20.36 -11.67 -7.08
N ARG A 274 20.23 -11.07 -8.27
CA ARG A 274 20.81 -9.74 -8.55
C ARG A 274 20.26 -8.65 -7.62
N THR A 275 19.00 -8.74 -7.22
CA THR A 275 18.39 -7.82 -6.25
C THR A 275 19.11 -7.87 -4.91
N VAL A 276 19.41 -9.08 -4.41
CA VAL A 276 20.17 -9.29 -3.17
C VAL A 276 21.63 -8.86 -3.34
N ASP A 277 22.31 -9.34 -4.38
CA ASP A 277 23.74 -9.09 -4.63
C ASP A 277 24.06 -7.60 -4.75
N GLU A 278 23.18 -6.82 -5.42
CA GLU A 278 23.36 -5.38 -5.59
C GLU A 278 22.77 -4.53 -4.45
N GLY A 279 22.19 -5.16 -3.42
CA GLY A 279 21.67 -4.50 -2.22
C GLY A 279 20.40 -3.69 -2.42
N TYR A 280 19.53 -4.11 -3.35
CA TYR A 280 18.21 -3.50 -3.54
C TYR A 280 17.18 -4.10 -2.60
N GLY A 281 16.28 -3.27 -2.10
CA GLY A 281 15.35 -3.65 -1.03
C GLY A 281 13.94 -4.00 -1.49
N VAL A 282 13.66 -4.00 -2.80
CA VAL A 282 12.33 -4.31 -3.35
C VAL A 282 12.46 -5.25 -4.54
N TYR A 283 11.51 -6.17 -4.69
CA TYR A 283 11.37 -7.07 -5.83
C TYR A 283 9.94 -7.05 -6.36
N LEU A 284 9.75 -6.50 -7.56
CA LEU A 284 8.44 -6.34 -8.19
C LEU A 284 8.01 -7.60 -8.94
N THR A 285 6.80 -8.08 -8.65
CA THR A 285 6.12 -9.12 -9.42
C THR A 285 4.74 -8.66 -9.88
N TYR A 286 4.29 -9.19 -11.01
CA TYR A 286 3.03 -8.85 -11.65
C TYR A 286 2.22 -10.08 -12.05
N ASN A 287 0.90 -9.90 -12.10
CA ASN A 287 -0.10 -10.84 -12.58
C ASN A 287 -0.14 -12.17 -11.83
N LEU A 288 -0.09 -12.14 -10.49
CA LEU A 288 -0.34 -13.35 -9.70
C LEU A 288 -1.80 -13.79 -9.87
N ASP A 289 -2.00 -14.93 -10.52
CA ASP A 289 -3.32 -15.51 -10.77
C ASP A 289 -3.78 -16.49 -9.67
N GLY A 290 -4.91 -17.17 -9.90
CA GLY A 290 -5.47 -18.16 -8.98
C GLY A 290 -4.93 -19.59 -9.16
N SER A 291 -3.99 -19.80 -10.08
CA SER A 291 -3.38 -21.11 -10.31
C SER A 291 -2.34 -21.43 -9.24
N ASP A 292 -1.92 -22.68 -9.14
CA ASP A 292 -0.74 -23.03 -8.33
C ASP A 292 0.53 -22.50 -9.01
N ARG A 293 1.09 -21.43 -8.46
CA ARG A 293 2.32 -20.76 -8.88
C ARG A 293 3.49 -21.07 -7.97
N THR A 294 3.43 -22.14 -7.18
CA THR A 294 4.47 -22.48 -6.17
C THR A 294 5.87 -22.50 -6.78
N ALA A 295 6.03 -23.06 -7.98
CA ALA A 295 7.34 -23.11 -8.65
C ALA A 295 7.85 -21.71 -9.06
N ASP A 296 6.98 -20.86 -9.59
CA ASP A 296 7.32 -19.49 -9.98
C ASP A 296 7.66 -18.63 -8.76
N VAL A 297 6.87 -18.77 -7.68
CA VAL A 297 7.09 -18.06 -6.42
C VAL A 297 8.38 -18.53 -5.75
N SER A 298 8.61 -19.84 -5.70
CA SER A 298 9.83 -20.43 -5.13
C SER A 298 11.09 -20.01 -5.88
N ALA A 299 10.98 -19.71 -7.18
CA ALA A 299 12.12 -19.26 -7.97
C ALA A 299 12.71 -17.94 -7.45
N PHE A 300 11.90 -17.00 -6.96
CA PHE A 300 12.43 -15.79 -6.33
C PHE A 300 12.61 -15.93 -4.82
N THR A 301 11.74 -16.64 -4.10
CA THR A 301 11.86 -16.71 -2.62
C THR A 301 13.13 -17.42 -2.17
N ARG A 302 13.61 -18.42 -2.93
CA ARG A 302 14.91 -19.06 -2.64
C ARG A 302 16.07 -18.09 -2.68
N GLU A 303 16.05 -17.16 -3.63
CA GLU A 303 17.14 -16.20 -3.83
C GLU A 303 17.00 -15.01 -2.87
N LEU A 304 15.78 -14.51 -2.65
CA LEU A 304 15.54 -13.37 -1.76
C LEU A 304 15.65 -13.71 -0.27
N TYR A 305 15.23 -14.92 0.11
CA TYR A 305 14.98 -15.30 1.51
C TYR A 305 15.61 -16.63 1.92
N GLY A 306 16.24 -17.36 0.98
CA GLY A 306 16.82 -18.67 1.27
C GLY A 306 15.79 -19.78 1.51
N SER A 307 14.52 -19.59 1.14
CA SER A 307 13.42 -20.54 1.39
C SER A 307 12.56 -20.75 0.15
N ASP A 308 12.13 -21.99 -0.09
CA ASP A 308 11.03 -22.26 -1.02
C ASP A 308 9.71 -21.66 -0.51
N ALA A 309 8.74 -21.51 -1.42
CA ALA A 309 7.38 -21.12 -1.09
C ALA A 309 6.48 -22.35 -0.97
N VAL A 310 5.45 -22.25 -0.13
CA VAL A 310 4.39 -23.24 0.06
C VAL A 310 3.06 -22.57 -0.22
N TYR A 311 2.26 -23.20 -1.08
CA TYR A 311 0.91 -22.77 -1.42
C TYR A 311 -0.13 -23.38 -0.49
N THR A 312 -1.04 -22.55 0.03
CA THR A 312 -2.24 -22.96 0.76
C THR A 312 -3.47 -22.46 0.00
N PRO A 313 -4.34 -23.36 -0.52
CA PRO A 313 -5.47 -22.99 -1.36
C PRO A 313 -6.55 -22.15 -0.67
#